data_AF-A0A8T4GAN2-F1
#
_entry.id   AF-A0A8T4GAN2-F1
#
_cell.length_a   1.000
_cell.length_b   1.000
_cell.length_c   1.000
_cell.angle_alpha   90.00
_cell.angle_beta   90.00
_cell.angle_gamma   90.00
#
_symmetry.space_group_name_H-M   'P 1'
#
loop_
_entity.id
_entity.type
_entity.pdbx_description
1 polymer ?
#
loop_
_entity_poly.entity_id
_entity_poly.type
_entity_poly.pdbx_seq_one_letter_code
_entity_poly.pdbx_strand_id
1 'polypeptide(L)'
;MDEFIEFVRGGPLGPIKKWGTKWSLWPVHLVTACCGAELAHAFAAGYDGERIGALNYGIARQTNLIIVEGAITRKMARVLRITWEQMPDPKFVIVMGACGLQGGIFWNGYHLVKPSDVVPVDFFIPGCPPTPEALLRGIRQLQFKIETGEAKTSATFPEISLEAGRKPRVLPRPPKKISKAPAVIVNAPKEVDWEFGQKLVEELKAKIEAKSVTITGKNRIAVKVESDSITKTAIRLKEMGFDHIKNVNVIDVPNEDKFIVEYHFSSYSVKELMPVIVNVFADIPRDNPKVKSLANMFPSADYMEREMYDFFGVIFEGNPWMGRKFLLAPDAPEFPLRKDFKLEEEVYVR
;
A
#
# COMPACT_ATOMS: atom_id res chain seq x y z
N MET A 1 -21.82 13.45 -20.27
CA MET A 1 -20.54 13.99 -20.80
C MET A 1 -20.83 14.88 -21.99
N ASP A 2 -21.65 14.40 -22.93
CA ASP A 2 -22.17 15.21 -24.05
C ASP A 2 -22.88 16.48 -23.58
N GLU A 3 -23.55 16.45 -22.43
CA GLU A 3 -24.22 17.62 -21.83
C GLU A 3 -23.31 18.85 -21.63
N PHE A 4 -22.06 18.69 -21.23
CA PHE A 4 -21.14 19.84 -21.07
C PHE A 4 -20.67 20.39 -22.41
N ILE A 5 -20.44 19.51 -23.39
CA ILE A 5 -20.09 19.91 -24.75
C ILE A 5 -21.28 20.63 -25.39
N GLU A 6 -22.49 20.11 -25.22
CA GLU A 6 -23.73 20.74 -25.65
C GLU A 6 -23.93 22.10 -24.97
N PHE A 7 -23.69 22.20 -23.66
CA PHE A 7 -23.77 23.47 -22.92
C PHE A 7 -22.81 24.53 -23.46
N VAL A 8 -21.54 24.16 -23.70
CA VAL A 8 -20.51 25.07 -24.22
C VAL A 8 -20.84 25.48 -25.67
N ARG A 9 -21.42 24.58 -26.47
CA ARG A 9 -21.84 24.85 -27.84
C ARG A 9 -23.17 25.60 -27.95
N GLY A 10 -23.98 25.55 -26.90
CA GLY A 10 -25.35 26.04 -26.87
C GLY A 10 -25.48 27.56 -26.85
N GLY A 11 -26.53 28.03 -27.54
CA GLY A 11 -26.95 29.43 -27.57
C GLY A 11 -26.13 30.32 -28.51
N PRO A 12 -26.54 31.61 -28.63
CA PRO A 12 -25.94 32.56 -29.58
C PRO A 12 -24.46 32.89 -29.27
N LEU A 13 -24.04 32.72 -28.00
CA LEU A 13 -22.65 32.94 -27.56
C LEU A 13 -21.78 31.67 -27.58
N GLY A 14 -22.30 30.56 -28.12
CA GLY A 14 -21.57 29.29 -28.22
C GLY A 14 -20.14 29.43 -28.80
N PRO A 15 -19.91 30.18 -29.89
CA PRO A 15 -18.57 30.38 -30.44
C PRO A 15 -17.57 30.97 -29.43
N ILE A 16 -17.99 31.95 -28.64
CA ILE A 16 -17.15 32.63 -27.64
C ILE A 16 -16.89 31.72 -26.44
N LYS A 17 -17.93 31.03 -25.95
CA LYS A 17 -17.78 30.05 -24.85
C LYS A 17 -16.80 28.96 -25.23
N LYS A 18 -16.93 28.38 -26.43
CA LYS A 18 -15.98 27.37 -26.96
C LYS A 18 -14.56 27.89 -26.97
N TRP A 19 -14.35 29.10 -27.50
CA TRP A 19 -13.03 29.70 -27.56
C TRP A 19 -12.44 29.90 -26.16
N GLY A 20 -13.21 30.46 -25.22
CA GLY A 20 -12.79 30.67 -23.84
C GLY A 20 -12.46 29.39 -23.10
N THR A 21 -13.32 28.35 -23.20
CA THR A 21 -13.08 27.06 -22.54
C THR A 21 -11.89 26.32 -23.14
N LYS A 22 -11.73 26.35 -24.48
CA LYS A 22 -10.63 25.68 -25.19
C LYS A 22 -9.26 26.21 -24.77
N TRP A 23 -9.12 27.53 -24.64
CA TRP A 23 -7.84 28.19 -24.32
C TRP A 23 -7.62 28.46 -22.83
N SER A 24 -8.47 27.91 -21.96
CA SER A 24 -8.40 28.07 -20.51
C SER A 24 -8.69 26.75 -19.81
N LEU A 25 -7.88 25.73 -20.10
CA LEU A 25 -7.98 24.40 -19.49
C LEU A 25 -6.98 24.26 -18.36
N TRP A 26 -7.45 24.30 -17.13
CA TRP A 26 -6.57 24.31 -15.96
C TRP A 26 -6.61 22.93 -15.31
N PRO A 27 -5.57 22.09 -15.51
CA PRO A 27 -5.51 20.78 -14.86
C PRO A 27 -5.30 20.93 -13.36
N VAL A 28 -6.09 20.18 -12.57
CA VAL A 28 -5.80 19.93 -11.16
C VAL A 28 -4.67 18.92 -11.07
N HIS A 29 -3.70 19.21 -10.20
CA HIS A 29 -2.59 18.30 -9.96
C HIS A 29 -3.03 17.12 -9.09
N LEU A 30 -3.05 15.92 -9.67
CA LEU A 30 -3.38 14.67 -8.97
C LEU A 30 -2.36 13.58 -9.30
N VAL A 31 -1.18 13.69 -8.70
CA VAL A 31 -0.08 12.73 -8.87
C VAL A 31 -0.41 11.42 -8.16
N THR A 32 -0.42 10.32 -8.90
CA THR A 32 -0.61 8.98 -8.30
C THR A 32 0.50 8.00 -8.64
N ALA A 33 1.19 8.20 -9.76
CA ALA A 33 2.30 7.35 -10.18
C ALA A 33 3.35 8.13 -10.99
N CYS A 34 4.22 7.40 -11.70
CA CYS A 34 5.33 7.93 -12.49
C CYS A 34 4.93 8.92 -13.60
N CYS A 35 3.67 8.91 -14.06
CA CYS A 35 3.21 9.85 -15.09
C CYS A 35 3.26 11.32 -14.62
N GLY A 36 3.26 11.58 -13.31
CA GLY A 36 3.35 12.95 -12.81
C GLY A 36 4.70 13.62 -13.03
N ALA A 37 5.78 12.85 -13.15
CA ALA A 37 7.07 13.40 -13.54
C ALA A 37 7.03 13.96 -14.97
N GLU A 38 6.33 13.28 -15.88
CA GLU A 38 6.17 13.75 -17.26
C GLU A 38 5.16 14.90 -17.38
N LEU A 39 4.14 14.95 -16.51
CA LEU A 39 3.30 16.13 -16.38
C LEU A 39 4.16 17.35 -15.99
N ALA A 40 4.97 17.23 -14.94
CA ALA A 40 5.86 18.31 -14.51
C ALA A 40 6.82 18.73 -15.64
N HIS A 41 7.34 17.78 -16.41
CA HIS A 41 8.21 18.07 -17.55
C HIS A 41 7.48 18.77 -18.71
N ALA A 42 6.22 18.41 -19.00
CA ALA A 42 5.41 19.06 -20.02
C ALA A 42 5.05 20.52 -19.69
N PHE A 43 4.93 20.85 -18.41
CA PHE A 43 4.72 22.22 -17.93
C PHE A 43 6.01 22.97 -17.58
N ALA A 44 7.18 22.32 -17.69
CA ALA A 44 8.46 22.98 -17.52
C ALA A 44 8.84 23.79 -18.77
N ALA A 45 9.88 24.61 -18.63
CA ALA A 45 10.36 25.53 -19.67
C ALA A 45 10.74 24.87 -21.00
N GLY A 46 11.02 23.56 -21.03
CA GLY A 46 11.37 22.84 -22.25
C GLY A 46 10.20 22.70 -23.24
N TYR A 47 8.99 22.45 -22.73
CA TYR A 47 7.81 22.17 -23.56
C TYR A 47 6.73 23.25 -23.45
N ASP A 48 6.66 23.93 -22.30
CA ASP A 48 5.76 25.03 -21.99
C ASP A 48 4.29 24.72 -22.37
N GLY A 49 3.62 23.97 -21.50
CA GLY A 49 2.18 23.71 -21.61
C GLY A 49 1.30 24.96 -21.44
N GLU A 50 1.80 26.02 -20.80
CA GLU A 50 1.05 27.26 -20.60
C GLU A 50 0.79 27.97 -21.93
N ARG A 51 1.73 27.88 -22.87
CA ARG A 51 1.59 28.43 -24.23
C ARG A 51 0.33 27.99 -24.97
N ILE A 52 -0.21 26.80 -24.67
CA ILE A 52 -1.45 26.31 -25.31
C ILE A 52 -2.72 26.63 -24.50
N GLY A 53 -2.64 27.51 -23.50
CA GLY A 53 -3.76 27.88 -22.64
C GLY A 53 -4.08 26.82 -21.59
N ALA A 54 -3.11 25.98 -21.24
CA ALA A 54 -3.23 25.01 -20.17
C ALA A 54 -2.36 25.41 -18.98
N LEU A 55 -2.97 25.72 -17.84
CA LEU A 55 -2.24 26.23 -16.68
C LEU A 55 -2.45 25.31 -15.48
N ASN A 56 -1.38 24.70 -14.99
CA ASN A 56 -1.44 23.76 -13.89
C ASN A 56 -1.74 24.50 -12.57
N TYR A 57 -2.88 24.20 -11.93
CA TYR A 57 -3.31 24.79 -10.67
C TYR A 57 -3.46 23.71 -9.60
N GLY A 58 -3.05 24.02 -8.37
CA GLY A 58 -3.17 23.06 -7.25
C GLY A 58 -4.58 22.92 -6.66
N ILE A 59 -5.50 23.85 -6.96
CA ILE A 59 -6.80 23.95 -6.27
C ILE A 59 -7.94 23.42 -7.15
N ALA A 60 -8.56 22.33 -6.73
CA ALA A 60 -9.65 21.66 -7.45
C ALA A 60 -10.84 22.59 -7.80
N ARG A 61 -11.21 23.51 -6.90
CA ARG A 61 -12.36 24.40 -7.11
C ARG A 61 -12.15 25.48 -8.18
N GLN A 62 -10.91 25.71 -8.59
CA GLN A 62 -10.54 26.72 -9.58
C GLN A 62 -10.15 26.09 -10.93
N THR A 63 -10.24 24.76 -11.04
CA THR A 63 -9.78 24.00 -12.20
C THR A 63 -10.95 23.35 -12.90
N ASN A 64 -10.82 23.17 -14.21
CA ASN A 64 -11.86 22.59 -15.08
C ASN A 64 -11.36 21.36 -15.85
N LEU A 65 -10.10 20.96 -15.64
CA LEU A 65 -9.51 19.76 -16.21
C LEU A 65 -8.92 18.93 -15.07
N ILE A 66 -9.07 17.61 -15.13
CA ILE A 66 -8.32 16.69 -14.29
C ILE A 66 -7.52 15.75 -15.17
N ILE A 67 -6.22 15.66 -14.90
CA ILE A 67 -5.33 14.72 -15.56
C ILE A 67 -5.03 13.62 -14.55
N VAL A 68 -5.51 12.41 -14.81
CA VAL A 68 -5.23 11.25 -13.97
C VAL A 68 -3.87 10.70 -14.35
N GLU A 69 -2.88 10.98 -13.50
CA GLU A 69 -1.46 10.73 -13.75
C GLU A 69 -1.06 9.29 -13.36
N GLY A 70 -1.58 8.29 -14.09
CA GLY A 70 -1.16 6.90 -13.98
C GLY A 70 -2.12 5.99 -13.22
N ALA A 71 -1.59 5.22 -12.27
CA ALA A 71 -2.30 4.12 -11.62
C ALA A 71 -3.17 4.60 -10.45
N ILE A 72 -4.47 4.31 -10.48
CA ILE A 72 -5.38 4.60 -9.37
C ILE A 72 -5.56 3.36 -8.49
N THR A 73 -5.17 3.48 -7.22
CA THR A 73 -5.45 2.47 -6.21
C THR A 73 -6.89 2.60 -5.70
N ARG A 74 -7.45 1.53 -5.13
CA ARG A 74 -8.77 1.54 -4.48
C ARG A 74 -8.91 2.66 -3.46
N LYS A 75 -7.88 2.89 -2.65
CA LYS A 75 -7.85 3.97 -1.65
C LYS A 75 -7.89 5.36 -2.30
N MET A 76 -7.24 5.51 -3.46
CA MET A 76 -7.19 6.78 -4.18
C MET A 76 -8.43 7.05 -5.03
N ALA A 77 -9.24 6.03 -5.35
CA ALA A 77 -10.47 6.18 -6.11
C ALA A 77 -11.47 7.15 -5.42
N ARG A 78 -11.60 7.06 -4.09
CA ARG A 78 -12.40 8.00 -3.30
C ARG A 78 -11.94 9.44 -3.48
N VAL A 79 -10.64 9.68 -3.39
CA VAL A 79 -10.06 11.03 -3.52
C VAL A 79 -10.29 11.56 -4.92
N LEU A 80 -10.06 10.75 -5.95
CA LEU A 80 -10.34 11.11 -7.35
C LEU A 80 -11.82 11.54 -7.54
N ARG A 81 -12.75 10.77 -6.96
CA ARG A 81 -14.18 11.09 -7.03
C ARG A 81 -14.51 12.43 -6.38
N ILE A 82 -14.02 12.64 -5.15
CA ILE A 82 -14.25 13.89 -4.40
C ILE A 82 -13.66 15.08 -5.14
N THR A 83 -12.45 14.95 -5.69
CA THR A 83 -11.81 16.01 -6.47
C THR A 83 -12.68 16.38 -7.68
N TRP A 84 -13.16 15.40 -8.44
CA TRP A 84 -14.00 15.63 -9.61
C TRP A 84 -15.36 16.26 -9.26
N GLU A 85 -15.99 15.84 -8.15
CA GLU A 85 -17.27 16.42 -7.69
C GLU A 85 -17.12 17.86 -7.18
N GLN A 86 -15.94 18.22 -6.64
CA GLN A 86 -15.66 19.58 -6.16
C GLN A 86 -15.25 20.56 -7.27
N MET A 87 -15.06 20.08 -8.50
CA MET A 87 -14.70 20.93 -9.64
C MET A 87 -15.94 21.60 -10.26
N PRO A 88 -15.84 22.89 -10.67
CA PRO A 88 -16.91 23.60 -11.35
C PRO A 88 -17.20 23.02 -12.75
N ASP A 89 -18.45 23.17 -13.19
CA ASP A 89 -18.85 22.86 -14.57
C ASP A 89 -18.57 24.06 -15.51
N PRO A 90 -18.13 23.83 -16.76
CA PRO A 90 -17.86 22.54 -17.42
C PRO A 90 -16.49 21.95 -17.02
N LYS A 91 -16.45 20.64 -16.72
CA LYS A 91 -15.23 19.90 -16.34
C LYS A 91 -14.90 18.75 -17.28
N PHE A 92 -13.61 18.46 -17.45
CA PHE A 92 -13.09 17.42 -18.34
C PHE A 92 -12.07 16.53 -17.66
N VAL A 93 -11.96 15.27 -18.11
CA VAL A 93 -11.07 14.25 -17.52
C VAL A 93 -10.17 13.64 -18.59
N ILE A 94 -8.86 13.80 -18.44
CA ILE A 94 -7.85 13.10 -19.24
C ILE A 94 -7.23 12.01 -18.37
N VAL A 95 -7.03 10.82 -18.91
CA VAL A 95 -6.24 9.78 -18.25
C VAL A 95 -4.91 9.60 -18.99
N MET A 96 -3.82 9.71 -18.25
CA MET A 96 -2.47 9.61 -18.77
C MET A 96 -1.83 8.29 -18.35
N GLY A 97 -1.34 7.55 -19.34
CA GLY A 97 -0.55 6.33 -19.16
C GLY A 97 -1.35 5.03 -19.22
N ALA A 98 -0.64 3.94 -19.52
CA ALA A 98 -1.19 2.61 -19.69
C ALA A 98 -1.84 2.07 -18.40
N CYS A 99 -1.32 2.46 -17.24
CA CYS A 99 -1.88 2.11 -15.94
C CYS A 99 -3.30 2.64 -15.74
N GLY A 100 -3.58 3.87 -16.19
CA GLY A 100 -4.92 4.45 -16.11
C GLY A 100 -5.89 3.88 -17.15
N LEU A 101 -5.41 3.29 -18.25
CA LEU A 101 -6.29 2.72 -19.27
C LEU A 101 -6.87 1.35 -18.86
N GLN A 102 -5.99 0.38 -18.62
CA GLN A 102 -6.37 -1.01 -18.28
C GLN A 102 -5.51 -1.59 -17.15
N GLY A 103 -4.86 -0.74 -16.35
CA GLY A 103 -3.94 -1.16 -15.29
C GLY A 103 -2.50 -1.38 -15.77
N GLY A 104 -2.24 -1.37 -17.08
CA GLY A 104 -0.88 -1.44 -17.65
C GLY A 104 -0.13 -2.68 -17.17
N ILE A 105 1.09 -2.49 -16.65
CA ILE A 105 1.87 -3.57 -16.03
C ILE A 105 1.15 -4.23 -14.84
N PHE A 106 0.24 -3.51 -14.20
CA PHE A 106 -0.51 -3.95 -13.04
C PHE A 106 -1.96 -4.33 -13.37
N TRP A 107 -2.28 -4.69 -14.62
CA TRP A 107 -3.64 -5.01 -15.07
C TRP A 107 -4.40 -6.03 -14.19
N ASN A 108 -3.67 -6.96 -13.54
CA ASN A 108 -4.21 -7.96 -12.61
C ASN A 108 -3.89 -7.66 -11.13
N GLY A 109 -3.53 -6.42 -10.81
CA GLY A 109 -3.26 -5.99 -9.44
C GLY A 109 -4.55 -5.91 -8.64
N TYR A 110 -4.62 -6.62 -7.51
CA TYR A 110 -5.82 -6.65 -6.64
C TYR A 110 -6.24 -5.26 -6.16
N HIS A 111 -5.28 -4.33 -6.02
CA HIS A 111 -5.46 -3.00 -5.44
C HIS A 111 -5.80 -1.92 -6.47
N LEU A 112 -5.79 -2.21 -7.77
CA LEU A 112 -6.01 -1.22 -8.81
C LEU A 112 -7.44 -1.12 -9.31
N VAL A 113 -7.78 0.10 -9.68
CA VAL A 113 -9.07 0.52 -10.20
C VAL A 113 -8.83 1.28 -11.49
N LYS A 114 -9.70 1.08 -12.47
CA LYS A 114 -9.66 1.90 -13.68
C LYS A 114 -10.30 3.25 -13.35
N PRO A 115 -9.66 4.39 -13.64
CA PRO A 115 -10.24 5.72 -13.51
C PRO A 115 -11.60 5.86 -14.21
N SER A 116 -11.78 5.17 -15.34
CA SER A 116 -13.07 5.09 -16.05
C SER A 116 -14.20 4.57 -15.16
N ASP A 117 -13.92 3.68 -14.22
CA ASP A 117 -14.93 3.08 -13.35
C ASP A 117 -15.33 4.05 -12.20
N VAL A 118 -14.66 5.20 -12.07
CA VAL A 118 -14.83 6.19 -10.97
C VAL A 118 -15.39 7.52 -11.48
N VAL A 119 -14.85 8.03 -12.59
CA VAL A 119 -15.20 9.32 -13.20
C VAL A 119 -15.36 9.17 -14.72
N PRO A 120 -16.23 9.98 -15.36
CA PRO A 120 -16.38 9.95 -16.81
C PRO A 120 -15.11 10.47 -17.50
N VAL A 121 -14.42 9.62 -18.26
CA VAL A 121 -13.16 9.97 -18.92
C VAL A 121 -13.39 10.49 -20.34
N ASP A 122 -12.81 11.65 -20.68
CA ASP A 122 -12.93 12.28 -21.99
C ASP A 122 -11.91 11.81 -23.02
N PHE A 123 -10.67 11.60 -22.58
CA PHE A 123 -9.54 11.29 -23.46
C PHE A 123 -8.47 10.47 -22.73
N PHE A 124 -7.83 9.54 -23.45
CA PHE A 124 -6.72 8.73 -22.93
C PHE A 124 -5.44 8.98 -23.71
N ILE A 125 -4.34 9.09 -22.98
CA ILE A 125 -2.99 9.28 -23.54
C ILE A 125 -2.19 8.00 -23.29
N PRO A 126 -1.95 7.16 -24.30
CA PRO A 126 -1.18 5.93 -24.14
C PRO A 126 0.31 6.23 -23.89
N GLY A 127 0.94 5.49 -22.98
CA GLY A 127 2.38 5.57 -22.67
C GLY A 127 2.74 4.98 -21.30
N CYS A 128 4.03 4.78 -20.99
CA CYS A 128 4.47 4.26 -19.68
C CYS A 128 5.87 4.78 -19.25
N PRO A 129 5.99 6.06 -18.85
CA PRO A 129 5.00 7.13 -18.99
C PRO A 129 4.96 7.67 -20.44
N PRO A 130 3.87 8.36 -20.85
CA PRO A 130 3.85 9.03 -22.16
C PRO A 130 4.81 10.21 -22.19
N THR A 131 5.39 10.50 -23.36
CA THR A 131 6.30 11.64 -23.51
C THR A 131 5.57 12.98 -23.32
N PRO A 132 6.28 14.06 -22.95
CA PRO A 132 5.67 15.39 -22.79
C PRO A 132 4.93 15.88 -24.04
N GLU A 133 5.44 15.58 -25.24
CA GLU A 133 4.79 15.93 -26.50
C GLU A 133 3.49 15.15 -26.70
N ALA A 134 3.44 13.88 -26.28
CA ALA A 134 2.23 13.07 -26.34
C ALA A 134 1.17 13.63 -25.38
N LEU A 135 1.59 14.10 -24.21
CA LEU A 135 0.72 14.78 -23.25
C LEU A 135 0.13 16.08 -23.83
N LEU A 136 0.97 16.97 -24.36
CA LEU A 136 0.52 18.22 -25.00
C LEU A 136 -0.40 17.96 -26.20
N ARG A 137 -0.11 16.92 -27.00
CA ARG A 137 -1.00 16.48 -28.07
C ARG A 137 -2.35 16.01 -27.53
N GLY A 138 -2.38 15.31 -26.40
CA GLY A 138 -3.61 14.89 -25.74
C GLY A 138 -4.46 16.07 -25.25
N ILE A 139 -3.83 17.09 -24.65
CA ILE A 139 -4.52 18.34 -24.28
C ILE A 139 -5.07 19.02 -25.54
N ARG A 140 -4.28 19.09 -26.61
CA ARG A 140 -4.76 19.67 -27.88
C ARG A 140 -5.91 18.87 -28.49
N GLN A 141 -5.94 17.56 -28.29
CA GLN A 141 -7.04 16.72 -28.77
C GLN A 141 -8.33 16.93 -27.96
N LEU A 142 -8.22 17.20 -26.66
CA LEU A 142 -9.36 17.65 -25.85
C LEU A 142 -9.86 19.03 -26.31
N GLN A 143 -8.96 19.96 -26.60
CA GLN A 143 -9.30 21.26 -27.18
C GLN A 143 -10.06 21.13 -28.51
N PHE A 144 -9.66 20.18 -29.36
CA PHE A 144 -10.41 19.85 -30.58
C PHE A 144 -11.78 19.24 -30.26
N LYS A 145 -11.88 18.34 -29.27
CA LYS A 145 -13.16 17.78 -28.81
C LYS A 145 -14.14 18.88 -28.39
N ILE A 146 -13.69 19.91 -27.67
CA ILE A 146 -14.51 21.05 -27.26
C ILE A 146 -15.00 21.86 -28.47
N GLU A 147 -14.19 21.94 -29.52
CA GLU A 147 -14.49 22.71 -30.73
C GLU A 147 -15.47 22.00 -31.68
N THR A 148 -15.21 20.73 -31.97
CA THR A 148 -15.94 19.94 -32.97
C THR A 148 -17.02 19.04 -32.36
N GLY A 149 -16.90 18.71 -31.07
CA GLY A 149 -17.69 17.72 -30.36
C GLY A 149 -17.10 16.32 -30.36
N GLU A 150 -16.12 16.04 -31.22
CA GLU A 150 -15.53 14.71 -31.37
C GLU A 150 -14.04 14.73 -31.08
N ALA A 151 -13.59 13.78 -30.26
CA ALA A 151 -12.17 13.52 -30.07
C ALA A 151 -11.70 12.44 -31.03
N LYS A 152 -10.62 12.71 -31.78
CA LYS A 152 -9.88 11.67 -32.50
C LYS A 152 -9.16 10.79 -31.49
N THR A 153 -9.85 9.78 -31.00
CA THR A 153 -9.38 8.84 -29.99
C THR A 153 -9.01 7.52 -30.63
N SER A 154 -7.92 6.91 -30.18
CA SER A 154 -7.55 5.56 -30.57
C SER A 154 -8.32 4.48 -29.79
N ALA A 155 -9.08 4.87 -28.76
CA ALA A 155 -9.81 3.98 -27.87
C ALA A 155 -11.22 4.54 -27.61
N THR A 156 -12.23 3.67 -27.68
CA THR A 156 -13.64 3.98 -27.39
C THR A 156 -14.04 3.45 -26.00
N PHE A 157 -14.94 4.14 -25.31
CA PHE A 157 -15.33 3.81 -23.94
C PHE A 157 -16.84 3.69 -23.78
N PRO A 158 -17.31 2.82 -22.88
CA PRO A 158 -18.71 2.82 -22.50
C PRO A 158 -19.04 4.12 -21.75
N GLU A 159 -20.13 4.79 -22.13
CA GLU A 159 -20.68 5.85 -21.29
C GLU A 159 -21.23 5.26 -20.00
N ILE A 160 -20.90 5.90 -18.88
CA ILE A 160 -21.23 5.39 -17.55
C ILE A 160 -22.30 6.32 -16.96
N SER A 161 -23.52 5.80 -16.83
CA SER A 161 -24.51 6.38 -15.93
C SER A 161 -24.04 6.17 -14.49
N LEU A 162 -23.90 7.27 -13.76
CA LEU A 162 -23.45 7.30 -12.36
C LEU A 162 -24.47 6.67 -11.39
N GLU A 163 -25.72 6.48 -11.82
CA GLU A 163 -26.83 5.96 -11.01
C GLU A 163 -26.90 4.43 -11.03
N ALA A 164 -26.29 3.78 -12.02
CA ALA A 164 -26.47 2.36 -12.24
C ALA A 164 -25.53 1.53 -11.35
N GLY A 165 -26.10 0.57 -10.61
CA GLY A 165 -25.39 -0.31 -9.68
C GLY A 165 -24.26 -1.15 -10.30
N ARG A 166 -23.45 -1.71 -9.40
CA ARG A 166 -22.25 -2.52 -9.64
C ARG A 166 -22.55 -3.81 -10.41
N LYS A 167 -21.83 -4.08 -11.50
CA LYS A 167 -21.73 -5.45 -12.02
C LYS A 167 -20.69 -6.17 -11.15
N PRO A 168 -20.98 -7.33 -10.56
CA PRO A 168 -20.00 -8.05 -9.76
C PRO A 168 -18.79 -8.36 -10.65
N ARG A 169 -17.63 -7.83 -10.27
CA ARG A 169 -16.37 -8.09 -10.98
C ARG A 169 -16.09 -9.58 -10.78
N VAL A 170 -16.23 -10.35 -11.86
CA VAL A 170 -15.88 -11.77 -11.82
C VAL A 170 -14.39 -11.83 -11.54
N LEU A 171 -14.02 -12.23 -10.32
CA LEU A 171 -12.63 -12.44 -9.97
C LEU A 171 -12.04 -13.40 -11.01
N PRO A 172 -10.85 -13.12 -11.56
CA PRO A 172 -10.18 -14.08 -12.42
C PRO A 172 -10.16 -15.40 -11.68
N ARG A 173 -10.52 -16.50 -12.38
CA ARG A 173 -10.51 -17.82 -11.76
C ARG A 173 -9.12 -18.02 -11.16
N PRO A 174 -9.01 -18.48 -9.89
CA PRO A 174 -7.71 -18.74 -9.31
C PRO A 174 -6.89 -19.65 -10.24
N PRO A 175 -5.55 -19.57 -10.19
CA PRO A 175 -4.72 -20.50 -10.95
C PRO A 175 -5.21 -21.94 -10.72
N LYS A 176 -5.33 -22.72 -11.80
CA LYS A 176 -5.88 -24.09 -11.78
C LYS A 176 -5.17 -25.03 -10.80
N LYS A 177 -3.98 -24.66 -10.33
CA LYS A 177 -3.26 -25.30 -9.24
C LYS A 177 -3.16 -24.32 -8.09
N ILE A 178 -3.98 -24.52 -7.06
CA ILE A 178 -3.75 -23.92 -5.74
C ILE A 178 -2.55 -24.67 -5.16
N SER A 179 -1.36 -24.08 -5.23
CA SER A 179 -0.24 -24.56 -4.43
C SER A 179 -0.64 -24.45 -2.97
N LYS A 180 -0.43 -25.52 -2.17
CA LYS A 180 -0.53 -25.39 -0.71
C LYS A 180 0.34 -24.20 -0.29
N ALA A 181 -0.18 -23.32 0.56
CA ALA A 181 0.59 -22.21 1.08
C ALA A 181 1.91 -22.78 1.65
N PRO A 182 3.08 -22.23 1.29
CA PRO A 182 4.33 -22.75 1.77
C PRO A 182 4.36 -22.68 3.30
N ALA A 183 4.90 -23.72 3.94
CA ALA A 183 5.12 -23.71 5.38
C ALA A 183 6.05 -22.53 5.73
N VAL A 184 5.70 -21.76 6.75
CA VAL A 184 6.53 -20.64 7.21
C VAL A 184 7.65 -21.19 8.08
N ILE A 185 8.86 -21.26 7.51
CA ILE A 185 10.05 -21.78 8.20
C ILE A 185 10.93 -20.61 8.64
N VAL A 186 10.91 -20.31 9.94
CA VAL A 186 11.72 -19.25 10.55
C VAL A 186 13.17 -19.68 10.77
N ASN A 187 13.37 -20.96 11.09
CA ASN A 187 14.65 -21.52 11.56
C ASN A 187 15.44 -22.28 10.48
N ALA A 188 15.27 -21.93 9.20
CA ALA A 188 15.95 -22.59 8.09
C ALA A 188 17.48 -22.51 8.27
N PRO A 189 18.20 -23.64 8.41
CA PRO A 189 19.62 -23.64 8.64
C PRO A 189 20.36 -23.11 7.41
N LYS A 190 21.39 -22.30 7.64
CA LYS A 190 22.34 -21.90 6.60
C LYS A 190 23.75 -22.29 7.01
N GLU A 191 24.49 -22.84 6.06
CA GLU A 191 25.92 -23.10 6.24
C GLU A 191 26.67 -21.78 6.18
N VAL A 192 27.28 -21.41 7.31
CA VAL A 192 28.05 -20.18 7.45
C VAL A 192 29.30 -20.50 8.26
N ASP A 193 30.44 -20.02 7.77
CA ASP A 193 31.70 -20.09 8.49
C ASP A 193 31.72 -19.06 9.65
N TRP A 194 31.37 -19.51 10.85
CA TRP A 194 31.25 -18.68 12.05
C TRP A 194 31.51 -19.49 13.33
N GLU A 195 32.79 -19.68 13.67
CA GLU A 195 33.25 -20.46 14.83
C GLU A 195 32.66 -19.97 16.17
N PHE A 196 32.60 -18.65 16.38
CA PHE A 196 32.01 -18.06 17.59
C PHE A 196 30.53 -18.41 17.73
N GLY A 197 29.79 -18.40 16.62
CA GLY A 197 28.38 -18.77 16.60
C GLY A 197 28.13 -20.23 16.92
N GLN A 198 29.01 -21.13 16.47
CA GLN A 198 28.92 -22.55 16.79
C GLN A 198 29.06 -22.80 18.29
N LYS A 199 30.06 -22.18 18.94
CA LYS A 199 30.24 -22.22 20.40
C LYS A 199 29.02 -21.66 21.14
N LEU A 200 28.50 -20.52 20.69
CA LEU A 200 27.33 -19.90 21.29
C LEU A 200 26.07 -20.79 21.13
N VAL A 201 25.90 -21.48 20.00
CA VAL A 201 24.80 -22.43 19.80
C VAL A 201 24.91 -23.63 20.74
N GLU A 202 26.11 -24.17 20.97
CA GLU A 202 26.33 -25.25 21.94
C GLU A 202 25.97 -24.80 23.36
N GLU A 203 26.39 -23.60 23.74
CA GLU A 203 26.06 -23.02 25.05
C GLU A 203 24.55 -22.80 25.20
N LEU A 204 23.88 -22.27 24.17
CA LEU A 204 22.43 -22.07 24.15
C LEU A 204 21.68 -23.41 24.25
N LYS A 205 22.13 -24.45 23.56
CA LYS A 205 21.55 -25.80 23.66
C LYS A 205 21.71 -26.42 25.05
N ALA A 206 22.80 -26.11 25.76
CA ALA A 206 23.03 -26.61 27.11
C ALA A 206 22.20 -25.88 28.16
N LYS A 207 21.94 -24.58 27.99
CA LYS A 207 21.28 -23.73 28.99
C LYS A 207 19.78 -23.51 28.77
N ILE A 208 19.28 -23.72 27.55
CA ILE A 208 17.89 -23.43 27.17
C ILE A 208 17.18 -24.71 26.76
N GLU A 209 15.98 -24.92 27.30
CA GLU A 209 15.05 -25.96 26.88
C GLU A 209 14.36 -25.54 25.56
N ALA A 210 15.09 -25.67 24.45
CA ALA A 210 14.63 -25.30 23.11
C ALA A 210 14.28 -26.53 22.26
N LYS A 211 13.21 -26.44 21.48
CA LYS A 211 12.83 -27.46 20.47
C LYS A 211 13.84 -27.53 19.33
N SER A 212 14.40 -26.39 18.94
CA SER A 212 15.46 -26.33 17.92
C SER A 212 16.30 -25.08 18.09
N VAL A 213 17.62 -25.20 17.95
CA VAL A 213 18.55 -24.07 17.87
C VAL A 213 19.30 -24.19 16.55
N THR A 214 19.14 -23.21 15.65
CA THR A 214 19.76 -23.22 14.33
C THR A 214 20.44 -21.89 14.00
N ILE A 215 21.50 -21.95 13.21
CA ILE A 215 22.16 -20.76 12.65
C ILE A 215 21.44 -20.40 11.34
N THR A 216 20.86 -19.20 11.29
CA THR A 216 20.13 -18.70 10.11
C THR A 216 20.97 -17.76 9.24
N GLY A 217 22.13 -17.33 9.73
CA GLY A 217 23.09 -16.49 9.03
C GLY A 217 24.27 -16.08 9.92
N LYS A 218 25.25 -15.37 9.35
CA LYS A 218 26.35 -14.79 10.15
C LYS A 218 25.77 -13.85 11.20
N ASN A 219 26.13 -14.07 12.46
CA ASN A 219 25.61 -13.34 13.62
C ASN A 219 24.09 -13.47 13.85
N ARG A 220 23.44 -14.51 13.30
CA ARG A 220 22.00 -14.74 13.49
C ARG A 220 21.71 -16.18 13.90
N ILE A 221 21.07 -16.33 15.06
CA ILE A 221 20.68 -17.62 15.62
C ILE A 221 19.16 -17.60 15.82
N ALA A 222 18.49 -18.70 15.48
CA ALA A 222 17.07 -18.88 15.72
C ALA A 222 16.86 -20.01 16.75
N VAL A 223 16.05 -19.72 17.77
CA VAL A 223 15.74 -20.61 18.88
C VAL A 223 14.23 -20.80 18.93
N LYS A 224 13.77 -22.04 18.67
CA LYS A 224 12.36 -22.40 18.80
C LYS A 224 12.08 -22.86 20.22
N VAL A 225 11.12 -22.24 20.88
CA VAL A 225 10.70 -22.60 22.25
C VAL A 225 9.19 -22.86 22.30
N GLU A 226 8.74 -23.48 23.40
CA GLU A 226 7.32 -23.50 23.74
C GLU A 226 6.88 -22.16 24.33
N SER A 227 5.60 -21.81 24.16
CA SER A 227 5.02 -20.55 24.62
C SER A 227 5.25 -20.30 26.11
N ASP A 228 5.14 -21.35 26.95
CA ASP A 228 5.31 -21.25 28.39
C ASP A 228 6.78 -21.07 28.84
N SER A 229 7.71 -21.47 27.99
CA SER A 229 9.16 -21.43 28.26
C SER A 229 9.84 -20.15 27.77
N ILE A 230 9.12 -19.23 27.13
CA ILE A 230 9.68 -17.95 26.65
C ILE A 230 10.27 -17.14 27.80
N THR A 231 9.55 -17.00 28.92
CA THR A 231 10.02 -16.24 30.09
C THR A 231 11.30 -16.84 30.68
N LYS A 232 11.36 -18.18 30.81
CA LYS A 232 12.55 -18.89 31.30
C LYS A 232 13.74 -18.67 30.37
N THR A 233 13.51 -18.77 29.06
CA THR A 233 14.53 -18.55 28.03
C THR A 233 15.06 -17.11 28.07
N ALA A 234 14.18 -16.12 28.22
CA ALA A 234 14.56 -14.72 28.30
C ALA A 234 15.44 -14.42 29.54
N ILE A 235 15.15 -15.06 30.69
CA ILE A 235 15.99 -14.96 31.89
C ILE A 235 17.40 -15.52 31.61
N ARG A 236 17.49 -16.70 30.99
CA ARG A 236 18.79 -17.31 30.63
C ARG A 236 19.57 -16.46 29.65
N LEU A 237 18.92 -15.87 28.65
CA LEU A 237 19.57 -14.97 27.70
C LEU A 237 20.09 -13.70 28.39
N LYS A 238 19.37 -13.17 29.38
CA LYS A 238 19.82 -12.05 30.20
C LYS A 238 21.08 -12.40 31.00
N GLU A 239 21.12 -13.58 31.62
CA GLU A 239 22.31 -14.10 32.32
C GLU A 239 23.52 -14.26 31.39
N MET A 240 23.29 -14.56 30.11
CA MET A 240 24.32 -14.68 29.07
C MET A 240 24.78 -13.33 28.49
N GLY A 241 24.20 -12.22 28.94
CA GLY A 241 24.60 -10.86 28.52
C GLY A 241 23.76 -10.25 27.41
N PHE A 242 22.66 -10.88 26.97
CA PHE A 242 21.67 -10.24 26.10
C PHE A 242 20.75 -9.37 26.93
N ASP A 243 21.03 -8.07 26.98
CA ASP A 243 20.38 -7.09 27.84
C ASP A 243 19.21 -6.36 27.18
N HIS A 244 18.99 -6.55 25.88
CA HIS A 244 18.04 -5.76 25.12
C HIS A 244 17.20 -6.60 24.13
N ILE A 245 15.91 -6.27 24.03
CA ILE A 245 15.02 -6.75 22.97
C ILE A 245 14.92 -5.68 21.90
N LYS A 246 15.44 -5.97 20.71
CA LYS A 246 15.52 -5.05 19.58
C LYS A 246 14.24 -5.01 18.75
N ASN A 247 13.52 -6.13 18.67
CA ASN A 247 12.28 -6.25 17.93
C ASN A 247 11.35 -7.30 18.55
N VAL A 248 10.05 -7.05 18.53
CA VAL A 248 9.01 -8.07 18.74
C VAL A 248 8.17 -8.13 17.47
N ASN A 249 7.93 -9.32 16.95
CA ASN A 249 7.19 -9.52 15.71
C ASN A 249 6.17 -10.64 15.87
N VAL A 250 5.09 -10.57 15.11
CA VAL A 250 4.06 -11.61 15.03
C VAL A 250 3.83 -11.96 13.58
N ILE A 251 3.90 -13.25 13.27
CA ILE A 251 3.59 -13.77 11.94
C ILE A 251 2.26 -14.52 12.00
N ASP A 252 1.26 -14.03 11.28
CA ASP A 252 -0.01 -14.72 11.09
C ASP A 252 0.13 -15.86 10.08
N VAL A 253 -0.19 -17.08 10.49
CA VAL A 253 -0.16 -18.30 9.66
C VAL A 253 -1.56 -18.95 9.67
N PRO A 254 -2.56 -18.36 8.96
CA PRO A 254 -3.94 -18.84 8.99
C PRO A 254 -4.13 -20.27 8.48
N ASN A 255 -3.26 -20.74 7.59
CA ASN A 255 -3.31 -22.10 7.05
C ASN A 255 -2.95 -23.18 8.08
N GLU A 256 -2.34 -22.80 9.20
CA GLU A 256 -1.99 -23.69 10.31
C GLU A 256 -2.67 -23.25 11.63
N ASP A 257 -3.62 -22.32 11.56
CA ASP A 257 -4.37 -21.75 12.70
C ASP A 257 -3.48 -21.34 13.89
N LYS A 258 -2.33 -20.73 13.58
CA LYS A 258 -1.34 -20.29 14.58
C LYS A 258 -0.76 -18.91 14.27
N PHE A 259 -0.28 -18.25 15.31
CA PHE A 259 0.67 -17.15 15.20
C PHE A 259 2.06 -17.63 15.60
N ILE A 260 3.09 -17.05 15.00
CA ILE A 260 4.47 -17.20 15.44
C ILE A 260 4.89 -15.88 16.06
N VAL A 261 5.16 -15.87 17.36
CA VAL A 261 5.68 -14.69 18.07
C VAL A 261 7.19 -14.79 18.09
N GLU A 262 7.87 -13.73 17.65
CA GLU A 262 9.32 -13.64 17.57
C GLU A 262 9.85 -12.51 18.44
N TYR A 263 10.92 -12.79 19.18
CA TYR A 263 11.66 -11.82 19.97
C TYR A 263 13.12 -11.81 19.51
N HIS A 264 13.58 -10.65 19.07
CA HIS A 264 14.97 -10.46 18.67
C HIS A 264 15.78 -9.90 19.83
N PHE A 265 16.60 -10.75 20.44
CA PHE A 265 17.52 -10.37 21.51
C PHE A 265 18.85 -9.92 20.94
N SER A 266 19.40 -8.86 21.52
CA SER A 266 20.74 -8.33 21.23
C SER A 266 21.39 -7.85 22.53
N SER A 267 22.70 -7.66 22.50
CA SER A 267 23.44 -7.06 23.62
C SER A 267 23.94 -5.67 23.23
N TYR A 268 23.78 -4.68 24.11
CA TYR A 268 24.49 -3.39 24.00
C TYR A 268 25.67 -3.30 24.96
N SER A 269 25.63 -3.99 26.09
CA SER A 269 26.70 -3.96 27.09
C SER A 269 27.92 -4.80 26.72
N VAL A 270 27.74 -5.92 26.00
CA VAL A 270 28.83 -6.84 25.66
C VAL A 270 29.23 -6.65 24.19
N LYS A 271 30.41 -6.07 23.97
CA LYS A 271 30.94 -5.72 22.63
C LYS A 271 30.96 -6.90 21.64
N GLU A 272 31.27 -8.10 22.12
CA GLU A 272 31.32 -9.32 21.30
C GLU A 272 29.93 -9.80 20.84
N LEU A 273 28.89 -9.53 21.64
CA LEU A 273 27.50 -9.92 21.37
C LEU A 273 26.71 -8.82 20.64
N MET A 274 27.21 -7.58 20.57
CA MET A 274 26.57 -6.48 19.84
C MET A 274 26.17 -6.80 18.39
N PRO A 275 27.00 -7.48 17.57
CA PRO A 275 26.60 -7.81 16.21
C PRO A 275 25.64 -9.02 16.14
N VAL A 276 25.47 -9.77 17.24
CA VAL A 276 24.72 -11.04 17.30
C VAL A 276 23.26 -10.78 17.65
N ILE A 277 22.37 -11.37 16.85
CA ILE A 277 20.93 -11.37 17.08
C ILE A 277 20.47 -12.81 17.32
N VAL A 278 19.84 -13.04 18.46
CA VAL A 278 19.18 -14.29 18.79
C VAL A 278 17.68 -14.09 18.63
N ASN A 279 17.10 -14.69 17.59
CA ASN A 279 15.65 -14.74 17.38
C ASN A 279 15.06 -15.91 18.19
N VAL A 280 14.34 -15.60 19.27
CA VAL A 280 13.55 -16.60 20.01
C VAL A 280 12.13 -16.54 19.49
N PHE A 281 11.61 -17.66 19.00
CA PHE A 281 10.26 -17.72 18.48
C PHE A 281 9.46 -18.89 19.04
N ALA A 282 8.15 -18.68 19.19
CA ALA A 282 7.21 -19.65 19.70
C ALA A 282 5.91 -19.65 18.88
N ASP A 283 5.33 -20.84 18.73
CA ASP A 283 4.04 -21.02 18.08
C ASP A 283 2.93 -20.86 19.13
N ILE A 284 1.94 -20.00 18.87
CA ILE A 284 0.76 -19.81 19.73
C ILE A 284 -0.53 -20.06 18.92
N PRO A 285 -1.60 -20.58 19.54
CA PRO A 285 -2.87 -20.81 18.84
C PRO A 285 -3.53 -19.49 18.43
N ARG A 286 -4.19 -19.47 17.26
CA ARG A 286 -4.83 -18.27 16.69
C ARG A 286 -6.15 -17.90 17.38
N ASP A 287 -6.88 -18.87 17.91
CA ASP A 287 -8.18 -18.66 18.59
C ASP A 287 -8.03 -17.99 19.96
N ASN A 288 -6.92 -18.25 20.66
CA ASN A 288 -6.63 -17.68 21.97
C ASN A 288 -5.15 -17.26 22.03
N PRO A 289 -4.76 -16.18 21.32
CA PRO A 289 -3.37 -15.82 21.13
C PRO A 289 -2.83 -15.11 22.37
N LYS A 290 -2.37 -15.90 23.33
CA LYS A 290 -1.82 -15.43 24.61
C LYS A 290 -0.37 -15.85 24.78
N VAL A 291 0.45 -14.93 25.28
CA VAL A 291 1.85 -15.16 25.61
C VAL A 291 2.24 -14.33 26.81
N LYS A 292 3.23 -14.77 27.60
CA LYS A 292 3.72 -13.96 28.74
C LYS A 292 4.56 -12.80 28.24
N SER A 293 4.27 -11.61 28.75
CA SER A 293 5.02 -10.39 28.46
C SER A 293 6.45 -10.47 29.00
N LEU A 294 7.39 -9.90 28.23
CA LEU A 294 8.78 -9.71 28.64
C LEU A 294 9.07 -8.26 29.06
N ALA A 295 8.10 -7.35 28.96
CA ALA A 295 8.25 -5.92 29.23
C ALA A 295 8.78 -5.61 30.64
N ASN A 296 8.36 -6.38 31.65
CA ASN A 296 8.84 -6.21 33.03
C ASN A 296 10.34 -6.52 33.19
N MET A 297 10.90 -7.43 32.37
CA MET A 297 12.31 -7.82 32.42
C MET A 297 13.18 -7.00 31.45
N PHE A 298 12.58 -6.63 30.32
CA PHE A 298 13.15 -5.88 29.21
C PHE A 298 12.19 -4.74 28.85
N PRO A 299 12.38 -3.54 29.42
CA PRO A 299 11.50 -2.40 29.15
C PRO A 299 11.37 -2.06 27.65
N SER A 300 12.36 -2.42 26.84
CA SER A 300 12.33 -2.21 25.39
C SER A 300 11.24 -2.99 24.67
N ALA A 301 10.73 -4.09 25.25
CA ALA A 301 9.65 -4.87 24.64
C ALA A 301 8.27 -4.21 24.75
N ASP A 302 8.05 -3.27 25.69
CA ASP A 302 6.71 -2.72 25.99
C ASP A 302 6.01 -2.16 24.75
N TYR A 303 6.67 -1.26 24.03
CA TYR A 303 6.10 -0.59 22.86
C TYR A 303 5.70 -1.60 21.77
N MET A 304 6.57 -2.57 21.51
CA MET A 304 6.41 -3.52 20.41
C MET A 304 5.38 -4.61 20.75
N GLU A 305 5.28 -5.05 22.01
CA GLU A 305 4.20 -5.93 22.45
C GLU A 305 2.83 -5.26 22.29
N ARG A 306 2.72 -3.97 22.61
CA ARG A 306 1.50 -3.17 22.41
C ARG A 306 1.15 -3.00 20.94
N GLU A 307 2.16 -2.78 20.09
CA GLU A 307 1.99 -2.73 18.64
C GLU A 307 1.47 -4.06 18.08
N MET A 308 2.02 -5.19 18.52
CA MET A 308 1.58 -6.52 18.10
C MET A 308 0.16 -6.85 18.58
N TYR A 309 -0.26 -6.34 19.75
CA TYR A 309 -1.64 -6.40 20.20
C TYR A 309 -2.57 -5.60 19.28
N ASP A 310 -2.26 -4.34 18.98
CA ASP A 310 -3.10 -3.49 18.12
C ASP A 310 -3.29 -4.08 16.72
N PHE A 311 -2.21 -4.62 16.13
CA PHE A 311 -2.23 -5.08 14.75
C PHE A 311 -2.67 -6.54 14.55
N PHE A 312 -2.34 -7.45 15.47
CA PHE A 312 -2.64 -8.88 15.34
C PHE A 312 -3.55 -9.42 16.45
N GLY A 313 -3.74 -8.69 17.54
CA GLY A 313 -4.59 -9.10 18.67
C GLY A 313 -3.95 -10.13 19.57
N VAL A 314 -2.61 -10.24 19.57
CA VAL A 314 -1.88 -11.12 20.49
C VAL A 314 -1.80 -10.45 21.86
N ILE A 315 -2.26 -11.16 22.90
CA ILE A 315 -2.29 -10.64 24.27
C ILE A 315 -1.00 -11.04 25.00
N PHE A 316 -0.26 -10.04 25.46
CA PHE A 316 0.96 -10.21 26.25
C PHE A 316 0.64 -10.11 27.75
N GLU A 317 0.39 -11.25 28.40
CA GLU A 317 0.00 -11.34 29.81
C GLU A 317 1.11 -10.79 30.73
N GLY A 318 0.76 -9.81 31.56
CA GLY A 318 1.69 -9.14 32.47
C GLY A 318 2.19 -7.78 32.01
N ASN A 319 1.85 -7.35 30.78
CA ASN A 319 2.06 -5.96 30.36
C ASN A 319 0.90 -5.07 30.89
N PRO A 320 1.20 -3.98 31.63
CA PRO A 320 0.18 -3.16 32.30
C PRO A 320 -0.70 -2.34 31.34
N TRP A 321 -0.28 -2.18 30.07
CA TRP A 321 -0.96 -1.34 29.09
C TRP A 321 -1.77 -2.12 28.06
N MET A 322 -1.91 -3.43 28.24
CA MET A 322 -2.71 -4.29 27.35
C MET A 322 -4.19 -3.90 27.35
N GLY A 323 -4.83 -4.01 26.18
CA GLY A 323 -6.26 -3.70 26.01
C GLY A 323 -6.59 -2.25 25.66
N ARG A 324 -5.59 -1.35 25.61
CA ARG A 324 -5.77 0.02 25.13
C ARG A 324 -5.11 0.18 23.77
N LYS A 325 -5.87 0.66 22.77
CA LYS A 325 -5.33 1.03 21.46
C LYS A 325 -4.20 2.04 21.66
N PHE A 326 -3.04 1.75 21.08
CA PHE A 326 -1.84 2.55 21.22
C PHE A 326 -1.50 3.32 19.95
N LEU A 327 -1.46 2.65 18.80
CA LEU A 327 -1.13 3.23 17.50
C LEU A 327 -2.35 3.47 16.62
N LEU A 328 -3.36 2.61 16.76
CA LEU A 328 -4.54 2.66 15.91
C LEU A 328 -5.51 3.76 16.35
N ALA A 329 -6.07 4.46 15.36
CA ALA A 329 -7.13 5.42 15.60
C ALA A 329 -8.37 4.75 16.26
N PRO A 330 -9.18 5.49 17.02
CA PRO A 330 -10.35 4.92 17.70
C PRO A 330 -11.32 4.21 16.73
N ASP A 331 -11.49 4.76 15.54
CA ASP A 331 -12.30 4.27 14.42
C ASP A 331 -11.60 3.23 13.55
N ALA A 332 -10.31 2.95 13.79
CA ALA A 332 -9.59 1.95 13.02
C ALA A 332 -10.17 0.55 13.26
N PRO A 333 -10.26 -0.27 12.21
CA PRO A 333 -10.76 -1.63 12.32
C PRO A 333 -9.86 -2.49 13.21
N GLU A 334 -10.43 -3.52 13.81
CA GLU A 334 -9.70 -4.43 14.68
C GLU A 334 -8.71 -5.29 13.87
N PHE A 335 -7.47 -5.34 14.36
CA PHE A 335 -6.38 -6.19 13.87
C PHE A 335 -6.13 -6.14 12.35
N PRO A 336 -5.80 -4.96 11.80
CA PRO A 336 -5.73 -4.73 10.35
C PRO A 336 -4.61 -5.51 9.65
N LEU A 337 -3.65 -6.10 10.38
CA LEU A 337 -2.55 -6.88 9.80
C LEU A 337 -2.81 -8.39 9.80
N ARG A 338 -3.95 -8.87 10.30
CA ARG A 338 -4.32 -10.27 10.13
C ARG A 338 -4.58 -10.57 8.64
N LYS A 339 -4.19 -11.74 8.18
CA LYS A 339 -4.28 -12.13 6.76
C LYS A 339 -5.70 -12.39 6.29
N ASP A 340 -6.64 -12.61 7.22
CA ASP A 340 -8.07 -12.69 6.96
C ASP A 340 -8.79 -11.34 7.03
N PHE A 341 -8.09 -10.28 7.42
CA PHE A 341 -8.66 -8.94 7.46
C PHE A 341 -9.12 -8.52 6.06
N LYS A 342 -10.43 -8.32 5.92
CA LYS A 342 -11.03 -7.83 4.69
C LYS A 342 -11.24 -6.33 4.84
N LEU A 343 -10.55 -5.56 4.01
CA LEU A 343 -10.88 -4.16 3.81
C LEU A 343 -12.29 -4.10 3.21
N GLU A 344 -13.21 -3.43 3.90
CA GLU A 344 -14.48 -3.06 3.31
C GLU A 344 -14.19 -2.19 2.08
N GLU A 345 -14.69 -2.62 0.92
CA GLU A 345 -14.54 -1.85 -0.31
C GLU A 345 -15.44 -0.62 -0.21
N GLU A 346 -14.84 0.55 0.01
CA GLU A 346 -15.57 1.80 -0.08
C GLU A 346 -16.23 1.94 -1.48
N VAL A 347 -17.50 2.33 -1.52
CA VAL A 347 -18.35 2.39 -2.73
C VAL A 347 -18.02 3.60 -3.60
N TYR A 348 -16.77 3.70 -4.07
CA TYR A 348 -16.35 4.73 -5.04
C TYR A 348 -15.88 4.12 -6.36
N VAL A 349 -15.98 2.80 -6.49
CA VAL A 349 -15.47 2.01 -7.60
C VAL A 349 -16.60 1.13 -8.13
N ARG A 350 -17.01 1.36 -9.38
CA ARG A 350 -18.05 0.55 -10.01
C ARG A 350 -17.59 -0.88 -10.33
#